data_AF-A0A9C6DNZ7-F1
#
_entry.id   AF-A0A9C6DNZ7-F1
#
_cell.length_a   1.000
_cell.length_b   1.000
_cell.length_c   1.000
_cell.angle_alpha   90.00
_cell.angle_beta   90.00
_cell.angle_gamma   90.00
#
_symmetry.space_group_name_H-M   'P 1'
#
loop_
_entity.id
_entity.type
_entity.pdbx_description
1 polymer ?
#
loop_
_entity_poly.entity_id
_entity_poly.type
_entity_poly.pdbx_seq_one_letter_code
_entity_poly.pdbx_strand_id
1 'polypeptide(L)'
;MRINPHVYEIEYVEVKEDPSLERKRRALIVGAAMSLDKARMIRFKQRTLDFNVTDLGRTASHYYIKDDTVEIFNELIKPFMNEGDIFVMMSQPQEFEQLKVRDDELEELDELKRNYCKVKVFGGSENVCGKINILMQTCFNPSNLRSSTSSI
;
A
#
# COMPACT_ATOMS: atom_id res chain seq x y z
N MET A 1 18.85 -9.52 16.08
CA MET A 1 18.17 -10.17 17.22
C MET A 1 19.13 -10.84 18.21
N ARG A 2 20.01 -11.79 17.83
CA ARG A 2 20.88 -12.48 18.81
C ARG A 2 22.05 -11.65 19.37
N ILE A 3 22.71 -10.86 18.51
CA ILE A 3 23.90 -10.09 18.88
C ILE A 3 23.55 -8.88 19.74
N ASN A 4 22.43 -8.22 19.45
CA ASN A 4 21.92 -7.09 20.22
C ASN A 4 20.40 -7.22 20.40
N PRO A 5 19.92 -8.02 21.38
CA PRO A 5 18.49 -8.33 21.54
C PRO A 5 17.64 -7.13 21.94
N HIS A 6 18.19 -6.21 22.75
CA HIS A 6 17.47 -5.07 23.27
C HIS A 6 16.99 -4.09 22.17
N VAL A 7 17.74 -3.98 21.06
CA VAL A 7 17.34 -3.15 19.91
C VAL A 7 16.09 -3.68 19.20
N TYR A 8 15.77 -4.96 19.38
CA TYR A 8 14.59 -5.61 18.79
C TYR A 8 13.50 -5.88 19.82
N GLU A 9 13.52 -5.16 20.94
CA GLU A 9 12.53 -5.30 22.01
C GLU A 9 12.46 -6.76 22.52
N ILE A 10 13.63 -7.38 22.70
CA ILE A 10 13.77 -8.72 23.28
C ILE A 10 14.47 -8.56 24.63
N GLU A 11 13.80 -9.00 25.69
CA GLU A 11 14.37 -8.95 27.03
C GLU A 11 15.53 -9.94 27.20
N TYR A 12 16.48 -9.62 28.09
CA TYR A 12 17.59 -10.53 28.38
C TYR A 12 17.11 -11.87 28.96
N VAL A 13 15.99 -11.86 29.69
CA VAL A 13 15.36 -13.06 30.23
C VAL A 13 14.89 -13.98 29.11
N GLU A 14 14.23 -13.45 28.08
CA GLU A 14 13.80 -14.23 26.90
C GLU A 14 15.00 -14.89 26.19
N VAL A 15 16.13 -14.19 26.09
CA VAL A 15 17.35 -14.73 25.47
C VAL A 15 17.98 -15.83 26.32
N LYS A 16 17.88 -15.74 27.64
CA LYS A 16 18.40 -16.78 28.55
C LYS A 16 17.54 -18.06 28.48
N GLU A 17 16.23 -17.92 28.34
CA GLU A 17 15.29 -19.03 28.22
C GLU A 17 15.21 -19.64 26.81
N ASP A 18 15.43 -18.83 25.77
CA ASP A 18 15.52 -19.25 24.37
C ASP A 18 16.79 -18.66 23.71
N PRO A 19 17.99 -19.23 23.98
CA PRO A 19 19.26 -18.74 23.42
C PRO A 19 19.32 -18.78 21.89
N SER A 20 18.51 -19.67 21.31
CA SER A 20 18.39 -19.83 19.87
C SER A 20 17.41 -18.83 19.24
N LEU A 21 16.56 -18.17 20.03
CA LEU A 21 15.41 -17.35 19.62
C LEU A 21 14.44 -18.08 18.66
N GLU A 22 14.33 -19.41 18.77
CA GLU A 22 13.43 -20.20 17.93
C GLU A 22 11.97 -19.83 18.19
N ARG A 23 11.57 -19.69 19.46
CA ARG A 23 10.20 -19.31 19.84
C ARG A 23 9.86 -17.93 19.32
N LYS A 24 10.76 -16.96 19.48
CA LYS A 24 10.56 -15.58 18.98
C LYS A 24 10.46 -15.55 17.45
N ARG A 25 11.35 -16.25 16.73
CA ARG A 25 11.27 -16.36 15.26
C ARG A 25 9.97 -17.02 14.82
N ARG A 26 9.56 -18.10 15.47
CA ARG A 26 8.31 -18.79 15.16
C ARG A 26 7.11 -17.87 15.36
N ALA A 27 7.08 -17.08 16.44
CA ALA A 27 6.03 -16.10 16.67
C ALA A 27 5.98 -15.02 15.57
N LEU A 28 7.14 -14.50 15.13
CA LEU A 28 7.21 -13.54 14.03
C LEU A 28 6.71 -14.13 12.70
N ILE A 29 7.14 -15.36 12.37
CA ILE A 29 6.72 -16.07 11.15
C ILE A 29 5.21 -16.31 11.18
N VAL A 30 4.66 -16.76 12.32
CA VAL A 30 3.23 -16.99 12.47
C VAL A 30 2.45 -15.68 12.35
N GLY A 31 2.92 -14.60 12.96
CA GLY A 31 2.30 -13.27 12.83
C GLY A 31 2.25 -12.81 11.38
N ALA A 32 3.38 -12.86 10.67
CA ALA A 32 3.44 -12.51 9.25
C ALA A 32 2.53 -13.41 8.39
N ALA A 33 2.49 -14.71 8.66
CA ALA A 33 1.63 -15.64 7.95
C ALA A 33 0.14 -15.37 8.17
N MET A 34 -0.24 -14.94 9.37
CA MET A 34 -1.61 -14.52 9.66
C MET A 34 -1.99 -13.26 8.88
N SER A 35 -1.11 -12.27 8.75
CA SER A 35 -1.34 -11.09 7.91
C SER A 35 -1.50 -11.46 6.44
N LEU A 36 -0.61 -12.30 5.91
CA LEU A 36 -0.67 -12.76 4.52
C LEU A 36 -1.92 -13.61 4.23
N ASP A 37 -2.39 -14.43 5.18
CA ASP A 37 -3.61 -15.22 5.06
C ASP A 37 -4.86 -14.32 5.09
N LYS A 38 -4.89 -13.31 5.97
CA LYS A 38 -5.94 -12.29 6.01
C LYS A 38 -6.05 -11.53 4.69
N ALA A 39 -4.92 -11.14 4.09
CA ALA A 39 -4.84 -10.54 2.77
C ALA A 39 -5.07 -11.54 1.59
N ARG A 40 -5.37 -12.82 1.88
CA ARG A 40 -5.62 -13.89 0.91
C ARG A 40 -4.43 -14.19 -0.03
N MET A 41 -3.22 -13.80 0.37
CA MET A 41 -1.98 -14.04 -0.39
C MET A 41 -1.43 -15.45 -0.16
N ILE A 42 -1.74 -16.05 0.97
CA ILE A 42 -1.46 -17.46 1.27
C ILE A 42 -2.70 -18.12 1.90
N ARG A 43 -2.67 -19.44 2.03
CA ARG A 43 -3.55 -20.22 2.91
C ARG A 43 -2.72 -20.80 4.03
N PHE A 44 -2.90 -20.30 5.25
CA PHE A 44 -2.12 -20.68 6.41
C PHE A 44 -2.92 -21.59 7.36
N LYS A 45 -2.44 -22.82 7.58
CA LYS A 45 -3.04 -23.76 8.53
C LYS A 45 -2.35 -23.68 9.88
N GLN A 46 -2.91 -22.92 10.83
CA GLN A 46 -2.29 -22.71 12.15
C GLN A 46 -1.99 -24.00 12.93
N ARG A 47 -2.81 -25.05 12.77
CA ARG A 47 -2.61 -26.33 13.47
C ARG A 47 -1.36 -27.09 13.00
N THR A 48 -1.09 -27.09 11.69
CA THR A 48 0.03 -27.83 11.08
C THR A 48 1.21 -26.93 10.74
N LEU A 49 1.00 -25.61 10.75
CA LEU A 49 1.91 -24.58 10.25
C LEU A 49 2.27 -24.70 8.77
N ASP A 50 1.35 -25.27 7.96
CA ASP A 50 1.53 -25.35 6.52
C ASP A 50 1.14 -24.04 5.81
N PHE A 51 1.91 -23.67 4.79
CA PHE A 51 1.65 -22.53 3.92
C PHE A 51 1.37 -23.02 2.50
N ASN A 52 0.29 -22.55 1.90
CA ASN A 52 0.04 -22.74 0.47
C ASN A 52 -0.09 -21.38 -0.21
N VAL A 53 0.67 -21.17 -1.27
CA VAL A 53 0.69 -19.90 -2.01
C VAL A 53 -0.59 -19.78 -2.86
N THR A 54 -1.15 -18.56 -2.96
CA THR A 54 -2.24 -18.24 -3.90
C THR A 54 -1.70 -17.50 -5.11
N ASP A 55 -2.43 -17.49 -6.23
CA ASP A 55 -2.03 -16.71 -7.39
C ASP A 55 -2.04 -15.20 -7.11
N LEU A 56 -2.95 -14.73 -6.24
CA LEU A 56 -2.92 -13.35 -5.72
C LEU A 56 -1.60 -13.04 -5.02
N GLY A 57 -1.13 -13.95 -4.14
CA GLY A 57 0.16 -13.80 -3.47
C GLY A 57 1.34 -13.82 -4.45
N ARG A 58 1.29 -14.65 -5.50
CA ARG A 58 2.32 -14.66 -6.57
C ARG A 58 2.35 -13.33 -7.32
N THR A 59 1.19 -12.81 -7.71
CA THR A 59 1.07 -11.52 -8.39
C THR A 59 1.60 -10.39 -7.51
N ALA A 60 1.15 -10.30 -6.27
CA ALA A 60 1.61 -9.27 -5.34
C ALA A 60 3.13 -9.33 -5.12
N SER A 61 3.70 -10.53 -4.95
CA SER A 61 5.14 -10.72 -4.83
C SER A 61 5.90 -10.33 -6.11
N HIS A 62 5.36 -10.63 -7.29
CA HIS A 62 5.99 -10.31 -8.57
C HIS A 62 6.06 -8.80 -8.82
N TYR A 63 5.06 -8.05 -8.35
CA TYR A 63 4.98 -6.60 -8.51
C TYR A 63 5.38 -5.80 -7.27
N TYR A 64 5.92 -6.46 -6.24
CA TYR A 64 6.36 -5.83 -4.99
C TYR A 64 5.27 -5.00 -4.29
N ILE A 65 4.02 -5.50 -4.32
CA ILE A 65 2.87 -4.86 -3.67
C ILE A 65 2.80 -5.31 -2.20
N LYS A 66 2.62 -4.37 -1.27
CA LYS A 66 2.47 -4.67 0.16
C LYS A 66 1.19 -5.49 0.42
N ASP A 67 1.22 -6.37 1.42
CA ASP A 67 0.05 -7.16 1.80
C ASP A 67 -1.12 -6.30 2.30
N ASP A 68 -0.85 -5.21 3.01
CA ASP A 68 -1.87 -4.24 3.41
C ASP A 68 -2.59 -3.63 2.21
N THR A 69 -1.87 -3.34 1.11
CA THR A 69 -2.46 -2.83 -0.13
C THR A 69 -3.32 -3.89 -0.81
N VAL A 70 -2.87 -5.15 -0.81
CA VAL A 70 -3.66 -6.27 -1.34
C VAL A 70 -4.95 -6.45 -0.53
N GLU A 71 -4.90 -6.26 0.80
CA GLU A 71 -6.08 -6.27 1.65
C GLU A 71 -7.08 -5.18 1.24
N ILE A 72 -6.62 -3.94 1.06
CA ILE A 72 -7.46 -2.83 0.57
C ILE A 72 -8.08 -3.17 -0.80
N PHE A 73 -7.29 -3.71 -1.73
CA PHE A 73 -7.79 -4.09 -3.05
C PHE A 73 -8.85 -5.20 -2.98
N ASN A 74 -8.68 -6.19 -2.09
CA ASN A 74 -9.68 -7.24 -1.91
C ASN A 74 -11.04 -6.70 -1.46
N GLU A 75 -11.09 -5.56 -0.75
CA GLU A 75 -12.31 -4.90 -0.32
C GLU A 75 -12.91 -3.98 -1.39
N LEU A 76 -12.05 -3.31 -2.18
CA LEU A 76 -12.48 -2.31 -3.16
C LEU A 76 -12.82 -2.90 -4.54
N ILE A 77 -12.19 -4.00 -4.94
CA ILE A 77 -12.42 -4.63 -6.25
C ILE A 77 -13.85 -5.18 -6.30
N LYS A 78 -14.57 -4.78 -7.35
CA LYS A 78 -15.93 -5.24 -7.65
C LYS A 78 -15.99 -5.87 -9.04
N PRO A 79 -16.93 -6.79 -9.32
CA PRO A 79 -17.08 -7.38 -10.65
C PRO A 79 -17.29 -6.34 -11.77
N PHE A 80 -17.91 -5.20 -11.43
CA PHE A 80 -18.13 -4.09 -12.33
C PHE A 80 -17.66 -2.82 -11.64
N MET A 81 -16.72 -2.13 -12.27
CA MET A 81 -16.16 -0.86 -11.81
C MET A 81 -16.12 0.11 -12.98
N ASN A 82 -16.50 1.37 -12.75
CA ASN A 82 -16.27 2.43 -13.73
C ASN A 82 -14.85 3.01 -13.57
N GLU A 83 -14.43 3.86 -14.50
CA GLU A 83 -13.09 4.49 -14.44
C GLU A 83 -12.85 5.26 -13.14
N GLY A 84 -13.88 5.92 -12.60
CA GLY A 84 -13.80 6.64 -11.33
C GLY A 84 -13.54 5.72 -10.15
N ASP A 85 -14.22 4.57 -10.10
CA ASP A 85 -13.99 3.55 -9.08
C ASP A 85 -12.54 3.02 -9.16
N ILE A 86 -12.02 2.82 -10.37
CA ILE A 86 -10.64 2.36 -10.59
C ILE A 86 -9.64 3.41 -10.10
N PHE A 87 -9.82 4.69 -10.46
CA PHE A 87 -8.92 5.75 -9.99
C PHE A 87 -8.94 5.92 -8.48
N VAL A 88 -10.12 5.81 -7.85
CA VAL A 88 -10.24 5.84 -6.39
C VAL A 88 -9.48 4.66 -5.79
N MET A 89 -9.72 3.43 -6.27
CA MET A 89 -9.01 2.24 -5.79
C MET A 89 -7.50 2.37 -5.91
N MET A 90 -6.99 2.85 -7.05
CA MET A 90 -5.56 3.05 -7.29
C MET A 90 -4.94 4.17 -6.45
N SER A 91 -5.74 5.03 -5.81
CA SER A 91 -5.27 6.14 -4.97
C SER A 91 -5.24 5.81 -3.47
N GLN A 92 -5.77 4.65 -3.07
CA GLN A 92 -5.79 4.13 -1.70
C GLN A 92 -4.60 3.25 -1.23
N PRO A 93 -3.67 2.78 -2.10
CA PRO A 93 -2.58 1.90 -1.66
C PRO A 93 -1.73 2.43 -0.48
N GLN A 94 -1.27 1.54 0.39
CA GLN A 94 -0.38 1.82 1.53
C GLN A 94 1.04 2.21 1.10
N GLU A 95 1.39 2.08 -0.16
CA GLU A 95 2.60 2.66 -0.74
C GLU A 95 2.57 4.20 -0.67
N PHE A 96 1.40 4.81 -0.54
CA PHE A 96 1.23 6.26 -0.48
C PHE A 96 1.00 6.83 0.92
N GLU A 97 1.06 6.00 1.97
CA GLU A 97 0.76 6.39 3.36
C GLU A 97 1.57 7.61 3.84
N GLN A 98 2.81 7.74 3.36
CA GLN A 98 3.71 8.84 3.75
C GLN A 98 3.42 10.15 3.03
N LEU A 99 2.59 10.14 1.98
CA LEU A 99 2.22 11.36 1.26
C LEU A 99 1.28 12.21 2.11
N LYS A 100 1.48 13.52 2.01
CA LYS A 100 0.62 14.53 2.63
C LYS A 100 0.25 15.58 1.60
N VAL A 101 -0.91 16.19 1.81
CA VAL A 101 -1.29 17.41 1.13
C VAL A 101 -0.71 18.59 1.90
N ARG A 102 -0.16 19.56 1.19
CA ARG A 102 0.36 20.80 1.77
C ARG A 102 -0.46 21.98 1.27
N ASP A 103 -0.56 23.04 2.07
CA ASP A 103 -1.43 24.18 1.74
C ASP A 103 -0.93 24.95 0.50
N ASP A 104 0.38 24.97 0.27
CA ASP A 104 1.04 25.70 -0.83
C ASP A 104 0.87 25.02 -2.21
N GLU A 105 0.41 23.77 -2.27
CA GLU A 105 0.14 23.03 -3.52
C GLU A 105 -1.36 22.92 -3.84
N LEU A 106 -2.26 23.40 -2.97
CA LEU A 106 -3.71 23.23 -3.15
C LEU A 106 -4.23 23.93 -4.41
N GLU A 107 -3.78 25.16 -4.66
CA GLU A 107 -4.20 25.95 -5.82
C GLU A 107 -3.75 25.29 -7.13
N GLU A 108 -2.51 24.81 -7.19
CA GLU A 108 -1.97 24.07 -8.34
C GLU A 108 -2.74 22.75 -8.55
N LEU A 109 -3.00 21.98 -7.48
CA LEU A 109 -3.78 20.74 -7.57
C LEU A 109 -5.19 20.98 -8.11
N ASP A 110 -5.82 22.08 -7.72
CA ASP A 110 -7.14 22.49 -8.21
C ASP A 110 -7.11 22.89 -9.69
N GLU A 111 -6.05 23.56 -10.15
CA GLU A 111 -5.84 23.84 -11.56
C GLU A 111 -5.63 22.55 -12.38
N LEU A 112 -4.77 21.66 -11.92
CA LEU A 112 -4.53 20.36 -12.57
C LEU A 112 -5.82 19.54 -12.65
N LYS A 113 -6.61 19.54 -11.57
CA LYS A 113 -7.91 18.89 -11.52
C LYS A 113 -8.88 19.44 -12.56
N ARG A 114 -8.99 20.77 -12.68
CA ARG A 114 -9.90 21.41 -13.66
C ARG A 114 -9.46 21.19 -15.10
N ASN A 115 -8.15 21.23 -15.36
CA ASN A 115 -7.61 21.25 -16.72
C ASN A 115 -7.32 19.86 -17.29
N TYR A 116 -7.00 18.87 -16.44
CA TYR A 116 -6.46 17.58 -16.89
C TYR A 116 -7.23 16.36 -16.39
N CYS A 117 -8.05 16.46 -15.34
CA CYS A 117 -8.84 15.32 -14.89
C CYS A 117 -10.12 15.17 -15.71
N LYS A 118 -10.22 14.07 -16.46
CA LYS A 118 -11.43 13.71 -17.23
C LYS A 118 -12.47 13.00 -16.37
N VAL A 119 -11.99 12.32 -15.32
CA VAL A 119 -12.82 11.54 -14.40
C VAL A 119 -12.95 12.31 -13.09
N LYS A 120 -14.14 12.28 -12.49
CA LYS A 120 -14.43 12.97 -11.23
C LYS A 120 -13.49 12.47 -10.13
N VAL A 121 -12.73 13.39 -9.54
CA VAL A 121 -11.91 13.14 -8.37
C VAL A 121 -12.78 13.22 -7.12
N PHE A 122 -13.06 12.06 -6.51
CA PHE A 122 -13.81 11.98 -5.26
C PHE A 122 -12.95 12.47 -4.09
N GLY A 123 -13.51 13.34 -3.25
CA GLY A 123 -12.84 13.89 -2.06
C GLY A 123 -12.10 15.22 -2.25
N GLY A 124 -11.94 15.74 -3.48
CA GLY A 124 -11.28 17.04 -3.70
C GLY A 124 -9.74 16.97 -3.72
N SER A 125 -9.07 18.12 -3.70
CA SER A 125 -7.59 18.26 -3.69
C SER A 125 -7.00 18.25 -2.27
N GLU A 126 -7.85 18.40 -1.27
CA GLU A 126 -7.53 18.59 0.15
C GLU A 126 -7.17 17.30 0.92
N ASN A 127 -7.20 16.13 0.25
CA ASN A 127 -6.80 14.87 0.84
C ASN A 127 -5.84 14.08 -0.06
N VAL A 128 -5.10 13.16 0.54
CA VAL A 128 -4.03 12.39 -0.11
C VAL A 128 -4.55 11.55 -1.28
N CYS A 129 -5.70 10.87 -1.11
CA CYS A 129 -6.34 10.10 -2.18
C CYS A 129 -6.67 10.99 -3.38
N GLY A 130 -7.24 12.16 -3.12
CA GLY A 130 -7.55 13.18 -4.13
C GLY A 130 -6.32 13.68 -4.87
N LYS A 131 -5.26 14.02 -4.13
CA LYS A 131 -3.95 14.41 -4.69
C LYS A 131 -3.40 13.32 -5.61
N ILE A 132 -3.35 12.06 -5.17
CA ILE A 132 -2.84 10.95 -5.97
C ILE A 132 -3.68 10.75 -7.22
N ASN A 133 -5.01 10.82 -7.11
CA ASN A 133 -5.92 10.69 -8.24
C ASN A 133 -5.68 11.78 -9.30
N ILE A 134 -5.56 13.04 -8.87
CA ILE A 134 -5.26 14.18 -9.75
C ILE A 134 -3.91 13.96 -10.46
N LEU A 135 -2.88 13.60 -9.71
CA LEU A 135 -1.54 13.37 -10.25
C LEU A 135 -1.52 12.20 -11.23
N MET A 136 -2.21 11.08 -10.95
CA MET A 136 -2.30 9.95 -11.87
C MET A 136 -2.98 10.33 -13.19
N GLN A 137 -4.14 11.00 -13.13
CA GLN A 137 -4.85 11.46 -14.34
C GLN A 137 -4.02 12.44 -15.16
N THR A 138 -3.27 13.31 -14.47
CA THR A 138 -2.38 14.29 -15.10
C THR A 138 -1.17 13.60 -15.77
N CYS A 139 -0.54 12.65 -15.08
CA CYS A 139 0.60 11.87 -15.60
C CYS A 139 0.27 11.03 -16.83
N PHE A 140 -0.95 10.50 -16.93
CA PHE A 140 -1.39 9.75 -18.12
C PHE A 140 -1.64 10.63 -19.34
N ASN A 141 -1.71 11.96 -19.17
CA ASN A 141 -1.84 12.93 -20.27
C ASN A 141 -0.60 13.85 -20.36
N PRO A 142 0.61 13.32 -20.62
CA PRO A 142 1.85 14.09 -20.53
C PRO A 142 2.01 15.16 -21.63
N SER A 143 1.19 15.13 -22.69
CA SER A 143 1.17 16.15 -23.74
C SER A 143 0.82 17.54 -23.19
N ASN A 144 0.14 17.63 -22.05
CA ASN A 144 -0.35 18.90 -21.52
C ASN A 144 0.49 19.48 -20.37
N LEU A 145 1.42 18.72 -19.79
CA LEU A 145 2.35 19.25 -18.77
C LEU A 145 3.45 20.14 -19.38
N ARG A 146 3.77 19.92 -20.66
CA ARG A 146 4.85 20.62 -21.37
C ARG A 146 4.48 22.05 -21.77
N SER A 147 3.20 22.37 -21.91
CA SER A 147 2.76 23.74 -22.15
C SER A 147 2.99 24.65 -20.94
N SER A 148 2.95 24.13 -19.72
CA SER A 148 3.11 24.91 -18.48
C SER A 148 4.57 25.26 -18.17
N THR A 149 5.52 24.45 -18.65
CA THR A 149 6.97 24.65 -18.41
C THR A 149 7.65 25.51 -19.47
N SER A 150 6.93 25.89 -20.53
CA SER A 150 7.45 26.67 -21.65
C SER A 150 7.14 28.18 -21.55
N SER A 151 6.69 28.65 -20.37
CA SER A 151 6.32 30.06 -20.13
C SER A 151 7.15 30.76 -19.05
N ILE A 152 8.38 30.29 -18.81
CA ILE A 152 9.40 31.02 -18.03
C ILE A 152 10.55 31.40 -18.96
#